data_AF-A0A0Q5MFL1-F1
#
_entry.id   AF-A0A0Q5MFL1-F1
#
_cell.length_a   1.000
_cell.length_b   1.000
_cell.length_c   1.000
_cell.angle_alpha   90.00
_cell.angle_beta   90.00
_cell.angle_gamma   90.00
#
_symmetry.space_group_name_H-M   'P 1'
#
loop_
_entity.id
_entity.type
_entity.pdbx_description
1 polymer ?
#
loop_
_entity_poly.entity_id
_entity_poly.type
_entity_poly.pdbx_seq_one_letter_code
_entity_poly.pdbx_strand_id
1 'polypeptide(L)'
;MAEQLPLTPSPQSPRHISVGAFFDRFGPAKWAILADESAQVRAVVRDASVRKFIDLDNDDLPAGLAIIQAAGHQIDADAIVDGPVLPQELP
;
A
#
# COMPACT_ATOMS: atom_id res chain seq x y z
N MET A 1 -13.27 -42.18 13.38
CA MET A 1 -12.96 -41.42 12.15
C MET A 1 -13.47 -40.01 12.42
N ALA A 2 -12.58 -39.05 12.64
CA ALA A 2 -12.98 -37.67 12.89
C ALA A 2 -13.09 -36.96 11.54
N GLU A 3 -14.29 -36.45 11.24
CA GLU A 3 -14.61 -35.76 10.00
C GLU A 3 -14.00 -34.34 10.06
N GLN A 4 -12.93 -34.12 9.31
CA GLN A 4 -12.40 -32.78 9.07
C GLN A 4 -13.38 -32.03 8.17
N LEU A 5 -14.11 -31.08 8.75
CA LEU A 5 -14.92 -30.11 8.01
C LEU A 5 -14.01 -29.30 7.07
N PRO A 6 -14.42 -29.03 5.82
CA PRO A 6 -13.65 -28.18 4.92
C PRO A 6 -13.65 -26.75 5.49
N LEU A 7 -12.45 -26.23 5.78
CA LEU A 7 -12.25 -24.80 6.05
C LEU A 7 -12.61 -24.05 4.76
N THR A 8 -13.86 -23.57 4.65
CA THR A 8 -14.23 -22.65 3.58
C THR A 8 -13.35 -21.42 3.68
N PRO A 9 -12.64 -21.00 2.62
CA PRO A 9 -11.90 -19.75 2.64
C PRO A 9 -12.90 -18.64 2.98
N SER A 10 -12.71 -18.02 4.14
CA SER A 10 -13.50 -16.85 4.51
C SER A 10 -13.22 -15.77 3.45
N PRO A 11 -14.23 -15.03 2.96
CA PRO A 11 -13.97 -13.90 2.08
C PRO A 11 -13.04 -12.96 2.84
N GLN A 12 -11.76 -12.89 2.43
CA GLN A 12 -10.83 -11.94 2.99
C GLN A 12 -11.45 -10.58 2.76
N SER A 13 -11.74 -9.86 3.85
CA SER A 13 -12.22 -8.50 3.73
C SER A 13 -11.18 -7.73 2.90
N PRO A 14 -11.62 -6.93 1.91
CA PRO A 14 -10.69 -6.28 1.01
C PRO A 14 -9.71 -5.43 1.81
N ARG A 15 -8.41 -5.57 1.53
CA ARG A 15 -7.35 -4.93 2.30
C ARG A 15 -7.18 -3.48 1.89
N HIS A 16 -8.19 -2.68 2.22
CA HIS A 16 -8.22 -1.26 1.90
C HIS A 16 -7.70 -0.43 3.07
N ILE A 17 -6.84 0.53 2.75
CA ILE A 17 -6.39 1.56 3.69
C ILE A 17 -6.71 2.96 3.18
N SER A 18 -6.82 3.92 4.08
CA SER A 18 -6.92 5.33 3.75
C SER A 18 -5.65 5.79 3.03
N VAL A 19 -5.80 6.80 2.18
CA VAL A 19 -4.67 7.43 1.48
C VAL A 19 -3.63 7.98 2.47
N GLY A 20 -4.09 8.56 3.59
CA GLY A 20 -3.22 9.05 4.65
C GLY A 20 -2.35 7.94 5.24
N ALA A 21 -2.98 6.82 5.61
CA ALA A 21 -2.29 5.65 6.13
C ALA A 21 -1.27 5.07 5.14
N PHE A 22 -1.61 5.02 3.85
CA PHE A 22 -0.66 4.59 2.82
C PHE A 22 0.61 5.44 2.82
N PHE A 23 0.48 6.78 2.86
CA PHE A 23 1.64 7.65 2.95
C PHE A 23 2.38 7.51 4.29
N ASP A 24 1.68 7.22 5.39
CA ASP A 24 2.30 6.96 6.69
C ASP A 24 3.13 5.67 6.71
N ARG A 25 2.77 4.65 5.92
CA ARG A 25 3.57 3.42 5.76
C ARG A 25 4.95 3.67 5.13
N PHE A 26 5.17 4.80 4.46
CA PHE A 26 6.52 5.21 4.01
C PHE A 26 7.44 5.63 5.17
N GLY A 27 6.90 5.84 6.37
CA GLY A 27 7.65 6.17 7.57
C GLY A 27 8.54 7.42 7.36
N PRO A 28 9.85 7.35 7.68
CA PRO A 28 10.73 8.52 7.59
C PRO A 28 10.95 9.01 6.14
N ALA A 29 10.78 8.15 5.13
CA ALA A 29 10.95 8.52 3.73
C ALA A 29 9.77 9.36 3.21
N LYS A 30 8.62 9.37 3.91
CA LYS A 30 7.38 10.04 3.48
C LYS A 30 7.62 11.46 2.95
N TRP A 31 8.28 12.32 3.73
CA TRP A 31 8.46 13.71 3.34
C TRP A 31 9.43 13.89 2.18
N ALA A 32 10.46 13.04 2.06
CA ALA A 32 11.36 13.05 0.92
C ALA A 32 10.62 12.65 -0.37
N ILE A 33 9.76 11.64 -0.30
CA ILE A 33 8.92 11.18 -1.43
C ILE A 33 7.92 12.26 -1.84
N LEU A 34 7.24 12.88 -0.88
CA LEU A 34 6.26 13.95 -1.15
C LEU A 34 6.90 15.23 -1.69
N ALA A 35 8.16 15.50 -1.34
CA ALA A 35 8.93 16.62 -1.85
C ALA A 35 9.66 16.34 -3.17
N ASP A 36 9.64 15.09 -3.66
CA ASP A 36 10.35 14.68 -4.86
C ASP A 36 9.76 15.35 -6.12
N GLU A 37 10.60 15.96 -6.95
CA GLU A 37 10.19 16.67 -8.17
C GLU A 37 10.21 15.79 -9.43
N SER A 38 10.71 14.56 -9.35
CA SER A 38 10.69 13.59 -10.44
C SER A 38 9.28 13.44 -10.99
N ALA A 39 9.15 13.51 -12.31
CA ALA A 39 7.85 13.39 -12.97
C ALA A 39 7.15 12.06 -12.63
N GLN A 40 7.94 10.99 -12.47
CA GLN A 40 7.42 9.65 -12.19
C GLN A 40 6.95 9.53 -10.73
N VAL A 41 7.74 9.99 -9.75
CA VAL A 41 7.34 9.97 -8.33
C VAL A 41 6.09 10.83 -8.11
N ARG A 42 6.04 12.02 -8.71
CA ARG A 42 4.86 12.89 -8.64
C ARG A 42 3.62 12.27 -9.26
N ALA A 43 3.75 11.48 -10.33
CA ALA A 43 2.64 10.76 -10.92
C ALA A 43 2.05 9.74 -9.94
N VAL A 44 2.90 8.94 -9.28
CA VAL A 44 2.48 7.95 -8.28
C VAL A 44 1.81 8.62 -7.08
N VAL A 45 2.44 9.66 -6.52
CA VAL A 45 1.87 10.40 -5.37
C VAL A 45 0.51 11.00 -5.71
N ARG A 46 0.37 11.60 -6.91
CA ARG A 46 -0.91 12.18 -7.36
C ARG A 46 -1.97 11.12 -7.58
N ASP A 47 -1.63 10.00 -8.22
CA ASP A 47 -2.56 8.88 -8.43
C ASP A 47 -3.09 8.36 -7.11
N ALA A 48 -2.22 8.08 -6.14
CA ALA A 48 -2.62 7.65 -4.80
C ALA A 48 -3.49 8.69 -4.09
N SER A 49 -3.16 9.98 -4.24
CA SER A 49 -3.84 11.08 -3.53
C SER A 49 -5.30 11.30 -3.94
N VAL A 50 -5.69 10.93 -5.16
CA VAL A 50 -7.06 11.13 -5.68
C VAL A 50 -7.95 9.89 -5.51
N ARG A 51 -7.40 8.77 -5.04
CA ARG A 51 -8.16 7.55 -4.77
C ARG A 51 -8.99 7.70 -3.49
N LYS A 52 -10.13 7.01 -3.45
CA LYS A 52 -10.97 6.95 -2.24
C LYS A 52 -10.29 6.16 -1.11
N PHE A 53 -9.57 5.12 -1.48
CA PHE A 53 -8.78 4.25 -0.62
C PHE A 53 -7.67 3.63 -1.46
N ILE A 54 -6.62 3.14 -0.80
CA ILE A 54 -5.59 2.33 -1.42
C ILE A 54 -5.94 0.87 -1.20
N ASP A 55 -6.06 0.16 -2.31
CA ASP A 55 -6.24 -1.29 -2.30
C ASP A 55 -4.87 -1.96 -2.29
N LEU A 56 -4.56 -2.66 -1.19
CA LEU A 56 -3.30 -3.37 -1.03
C LEU A 56 -3.23 -4.64 -1.89
N ASP A 57 -4.36 -5.16 -2.37
CA ASP A 57 -4.40 -6.33 -3.24
C ASP A 57 -4.39 -5.94 -4.74
N ASN A 58 -4.19 -4.65 -5.07
CA ASN A 58 -4.09 -4.17 -6.44
C ASN A 58 -2.74 -4.53 -7.09
N ASP A 59 -2.78 -5.28 -8.19
CA ASP A 59 -1.60 -5.71 -8.97
C ASP A 59 -0.72 -4.54 -9.47
N ASP A 60 -1.27 -3.34 -9.64
CA ASP A 60 -0.51 -2.16 -10.06
C ASP A 60 0.24 -1.47 -8.90
N LEU A 61 -0.12 -1.76 -7.64
CA LEU A 61 0.46 -1.08 -6.48
C LEU A 61 1.98 -1.34 -6.36
N PRO A 62 2.49 -2.58 -6.50
CA PRO A 62 3.94 -2.83 -6.49
C PRO A 62 4.70 -2.06 -7.57
N ALA A 63 4.11 -1.87 -8.77
CA ALA A 63 4.74 -1.11 -9.84
C ALA A 63 4.89 0.38 -9.47
N GLY A 64 3.90 0.96 -8.80
CA GLY A 64 3.99 2.32 -8.25
C GLY A 64 5.09 2.46 -7.17
N LEU A 65 5.23 1.46 -6.29
CA LEU A 65 6.28 1.45 -5.26
C LEU A 65 7.67 1.27 -5.88
N ALA A 66 7.80 0.46 -6.93
CA ALA A 66 9.07 0.29 -7.65
C ALA A 66 9.56 1.60 -8.28
N ILE A 67 8.66 2.47 -8.76
CA ILE A 67 9.01 3.82 -9.23
C ILE A 67 9.63 4.67 -8.12
N ILE A 68 9.04 4.61 -6.92
CA ILE A 68 9.53 5.34 -5.75
C ILE A 68 10.92 4.82 -5.34
N GLN A 69 11.12 3.50 -5.33
CA GLN A 69 12.44 2.89 -5.07
C GLN A 69 13.48 3.25 -6.13
N ALA A 70 13.10 3.25 -7.41
CA ALA A 70 13.99 3.61 -8.51
C ALA A 70 14.46 5.08 -8.46
N ALA A 71 13.67 5.96 -7.84
CA ALA A 71 14.06 7.34 -7.56
C ALA A 71 15.05 7.48 -6.38
N GLY A 72 15.38 6.39 -5.70
CA GLY A 72 16.35 6.34 -4.61
C GLY A 72 15.74 6.42 -3.21
N HIS A 73 14.41 6.38 -3.08
CA HIS A 73 13.75 6.36 -1.78
C HIS A 73 13.81 4.96 -1.17
N GLN A 74 14.33 4.89 0.05
CA GLN A 74 14.42 3.64 0.80
C GLN A 74 13.07 3.32 1.46
N ILE A 75 12.17 2.70 0.68
CA ILE A 75 10.91 2.15 1.17
C ILE A 75 10.94 0.62 1.13
N ASP A 76 10.24 0.00 2.08
CA ASP A 76 10.01 -1.44 2.12
C ASP A 76 8.65 -1.74 1.46
N ALA A 77 8.68 -2.07 0.17
CA ALA A 77 7.46 -2.27 -0.60
C ALA A 77 6.64 -3.47 -0.09
N ASP A 78 7.31 -4.56 0.29
CA ASP A 78 6.68 -5.74 0.86
C ASP A 78 6.01 -5.39 2.21
N ALA A 79 6.68 -4.63 3.09
CA ALA A 79 6.04 -4.20 4.34
C ALA A 79 4.84 -3.26 4.12
N ILE A 80 4.87 -2.42 3.08
CA ILE A 80 3.76 -1.53 2.73
C ILE A 80 2.55 -2.31 2.21
N VAL A 81 2.78 -3.36 1.41
CA VAL A 81 1.72 -4.15 0.77
C VAL A 81 1.23 -5.28 1.69
N ASP A 82 2.13 -6.06 2.28
CA ASP A 82 1.82 -7.25 3.07
C ASP A 82 1.62 -6.95 4.56
N GLY A 83 1.95 -5.73 5.00
CA GLY A 83 1.69 -5.27 6.36
C GLY A 83 0.22 -5.45 6.75
N PRO A 84 -0.08 -5.96 7.96
CA PRO A 84 -1.45 -6.13 8.42
C PRO A 84 -2.18 -4.79 8.40
N VAL A 85 -3.45 -4.80 7.97
CA VAL A 85 -4.29 -3.60 8.00
C VAL A 85 -4.73 -3.34 9.44
N LEU A 86 -4.34 -2.18 9.98
CA LEU A 86 -4.69 -1.76 11.33
C LEU A 86 -6.02 -1.00 11.35
N PRO A 87 -6.79 -1.03 12.46
CA PRO A 87 -8.08 -0.33 12.54
C PRO A 87 -8.02 1.17 12.23
N GLN A 88 -6.91 1.83 12.60
CA GLN A 88 -6.66 3.24 12.36
C GLN A 88 -6.32 3.57 10.90
N GLU A 89 -6.03 2.55 10.09
CA GLU A 89 -5.72 2.73 8.67
C GLU A 89 -6.95 2.59 7.79
N LEU A 90 -8.08 2.14 8.34
CA LEU A 90 -9.32 1.95 7.57
C LEU A 90 -9.81 3.30 6.99
N PRO A 91 -10.35 3.29 5.75
CA PRO A 91 -10.83 4.50 5.07
C PRO A 91 -12.09 5.12 5.66
#